data_AF-A0A9P4LZI8-F1
#
_entry.id   AF-A0A9P4LZI8-F1
#
_cell.length_a   1.000
_cell.length_b   1.000
_cell.length_c   1.000
_cell.angle_alpha   90.00
_cell.angle_beta   90.00
_cell.angle_gamma   90.00
#
_symmetry.space_group_name_H-M   'P 1'
#
loop_
_entity.id
_entity.type
_entity.pdbx_description
1 polymer ?
#
loop_
_entity_poly.entity_id
_entity_poly.type
_entity_poly.pdbx_seq_one_letter_code
_entity_poly.pdbx_strand_id
1 'polypeptide(L)'
;MVETIDSNIPFSLAWSQEEEVNVETSMADEPNIQRRPSTVYHVYNRRHDHKHYLITPTVDPERQSFWGRRPKRKRKGQKQEIGEESGHGSIESPSRTGGTKHNSTNHYFLHFPTVCFRAPPRTLRLGNSKDDPTVCILHNSFLWRRWRLQLGDGLGAPGVVDGRGVVSVEHDWSKRSGAVKRADTDLEGYKLRTWRSWGESGKRFHRDENAHREAAKESKSDVPHAIVLKTMAPTAADEVVYLSWTSPFSHHTRRYHFHFRGVDFYWKGTGTVKESHFCGIFVRFNHLKLVAKVPLYNDTDGDEGDALEYRDIFLAKYTCSVKEAKAGMLEIYDAAVERFVSEYLSGNERKSGKEFGGIKKQVDGAPTMRARVMRRMHTVIVATAMCMIIGERQKRETIKEILIAAASEGAQGSG
;
A
#
# COMPACT_ATOMS: atom_id res chain seq x y z
N MET A 1 -27.32 -13.46 -46.66
CA MET A 1 -26.90 -14.33 -45.55
C MET A 1 -25.97 -13.53 -44.66
N VAL A 2 -26.57 -12.85 -43.68
CA VAL A 2 -25.90 -12.05 -42.66
C VAL A 2 -26.47 -12.58 -41.36
N GLU A 3 -25.70 -13.39 -40.64
CA GLU A 3 -26.09 -13.91 -39.34
C GLU A 3 -25.73 -12.87 -38.27
N THR A 4 -26.77 -12.21 -37.76
CA THR A 4 -26.78 -11.45 -36.52
C THR A 4 -26.58 -12.41 -35.35
N ILE A 5 -25.49 -12.22 -34.60
CA ILE A 5 -25.26 -12.90 -33.31
C ILE A 5 -25.97 -12.09 -32.24
N ASP A 6 -27.02 -12.68 -31.67
CA ASP A 6 -27.73 -12.21 -30.48
C ASP A 6 -26.80 -12.22 -29.25
N SER A 7 -26.55 -11.04 -28.68
CA SER A 7 -25.95 -10.90 -27.36
C SER A 7 -27.03 -10.58 -26.32
N ASN A 8 -27.77 -11.61 -25.91
CA ASN A 8 -28.61 -11.58 -24.72
C ASN A 8 -27.75 -11.86 -23.48
N ILE A 9 -27.33 -10.80 -22.78
CA ILE A 9 -26.90 -10.88 -21.38
C ILE A 9 -27.88 -10.02 -20.58
N PRO A 10 -28.75 -10.59 -19.74
CA PRO A 10 -29.62 -9.78 -18.90
C PRO A 10 -28.80 -9.20 -17.76
N PHE A 11 -28.51 -7.90 -17.83
CA PHE A 11 -27.94 -7.12 -16.75
C PHE A 11 -29.06 -6.77 -15.75
N SER A 12 -29.47 -7.74 -14.95
CA SER A 12 -30.35 -7.51 -13.78
C SER A 12 -29.48 -6.99 -12.64
N LEU A 13 -29.31 -5.66 -12.58
CA LEU A 13 -28.90 -4.96 -11.36
C LEU A 13 -30.15 -4.75 -10.49
N ALA A 14 -30.58 -5.81 -9.81
CA ALA A 14 -31.41 -5.64 -8.63
C ALA A 14 -30.49 -5.15 -7.51
N TRP A 15 -30.34 -3.83 -7.38
CA TRP A 15 -29.89 -3.23 -6.14
C TRP A 15 -31.03 -3.40 -5.14
N SER A 16 -31.00 -4.49 -4.38
CA SER A 16 -31.79 -4.57 -3.15
C SER A 16 -31.35 -3.41 -2.27
N GLN A 17 -32.30 -2.51 -2.05
CA GLN A 17 -32.23 -1.43 -1.10
C GLN A 17 -32.29 -2.09 0.28
N GLU A 18 -31.15 -2.62 0.76
CA GLU A 18 -31.02 -3.06 2.14
C GLU A 18 -31.22 -1.81 3.01
N GLU A 19 -32.39 -1.71 3.65
CA GLU A 19 -32.58 -0.84 4.80
C GLU A 19 -31.52 -1.25 5.83
N GLU A 20 -30.43 -0.50 5.89
CA GLU A 20 -29.49 -0.56 7.01
C GLU A 20 -30.30 -0.18 8.26
N VAL A 21 -30.78 -1.20 8.98
CA VAL A 21 -31.22 -1.06 10.36
C VAL A 21 -30.02 -0.48 11.09
N ASN A 22 -30.11 0.82 11.36
CA ASN A 22 -29.08 1.63 11.98
C ASN A 22 -29.04 1.24 13.46
N VAL A 23 -28.50 0.05 13.75
CA VAL A 23 -28.04 -0.29 15.08
C VAL A 23 -26.81 0.60 15.30
N GLU A 24 -27.08 1.84 15.74
CA GLU A 24 -26.10 2.68 16.39
C GLU A 24 -25.64 1.93 17.63
N THR A 25 -24.68 1.01 17.46
CA THR A 25 -23.84 0.54 18.55
C THR A 25 -23.08 1.77 19.02
N SER A 26 -23.68 2.44 20.00
CA SER A 26 -23.09 3.50 20.80
C SER A 26 -21.66 3.09 21.18
N MET A 27 -20.68 3.91 20.78
CA MET A 27 -19.27 3.74 21.17
C MET A 27 -19.04 3.86 22.69
N ALA A 28 -20.08 4.05 23.50
CA ALA A 28 -19.98 4.11 24.95
C ALA A 28 -19.61 2.76 25.60
N ASP A 29 -19.86 1.63 24.91
CA ASP A 29 -19.51 0.29 25.40
C ASP A 29 -18.14 -0.23 24.90
N GLU A 30 -17.24 0.65 24.43
CA GLU A 30 -15.81 0.33 24.17
C GLU A 30 -14.82 0.67 25.34
N PRO A 31 -15.10 0.51 26.65
CA PRO A 31 -14.20 1.06 27.67
C PRO A 31 -12.88 0.28 27.90
N ASN A 32 -12.58 -0.79 27.15
CA ASN A 32 -11.38 -1.61 27.43
C ASN A 32 -10.47 -1.94 26.22
N ILE A 33 -10.69 -1.31 25.06
CA ILE A 33 -9.78 -1.50 23.90
C ILE A 33 -8.50 -0.67 24.05
N GLN A 34 -8.54 0.46 24.76
CA GLN A 34 -7.40 1.38 24.89
C GLN A 34 -6.19 0.84 25.68
N ARG A 35 -6.31 -0.30 26.37
CA ARG A 35 -5.20 -0.92 27.13
C ARG A 35 -4.51 -2.08 26.43
N ARG A 36 -4.95 -2.44 25.22
CA ARG A 36 -4.38 -3.58 24.48
C ARG A 36 -3.15 -3.15 23.68
N PRO A 37 -2.19 -4.06 23.43
CA PRO A 37 -1.04 -3.74 22.59
C PRO A 37 -1.52 -3.30 21.20
N SER A 38 -1.08 -2.11 20.79
CA SER A 38 -1.33 -1.54 19.48
C SER A 38 -0.02 -1.03 18.86
N THR A 39 0.10 -1.19 17.55
CA THR A 39 1.19 -0.60 16.78
C THR A 39 0.69 0.67 16.13
N VAL A 40 1.33 1.79 16.47
CA VAL A 40 1.00 3.11 15.93
C VAL A 40 2.02 3.50 14.87
N TYR A 41 1.53 3.80 13.67
CA TYR A 41 2.30 4.35 12.57
C TYR A 41 1.98 5.81 12.32
N HIS A 42 3.01 6.60 12.07
CA HIS A 42 2.91 7.95 11.54
C HIS A 42 3.22 7.95 10.05
N VAL A 43 2.28 8.48 9.28
CA VAL A 43 2.36 8.52 7.82
C VAL A 43 2.84 9.90 7.40
N TYR A 44 4.06 9.98 6.90
CA TYR A 44 4.72 11.23 6.52
C TYR A 44 4.92 11.33 5.01
N ASN A 45 4.57 12.48 4.44
CA ASN A 45 4.89 12.83 3.05
C ASN A 45 6.34 13.30 2.96
N ARG A 46 7.14 12.81 2.02
CA ARG A 46 8.53 13.29 1.88
C ARG A 46 8.55 14.73 1.32
N ARG A 47 9.24 15.64 2.05
CA ARG A 47 9.27 17.11 1.86
C ARG A 47 9.53 17.62 0.44
N HIS A 48 10.20 16.87 -0.43
CA HIS A 48 10.65 17.35 -1.74
C HIS A 48 9.99 16.67 -2.93
N ASP A 49 9.18 15.62 -2.71
CA ASP A 49 8.60 14.87 -3.82
C ASP A 49 7.09 14.68 -3.69
N HIS A 50 6.48 14.84 -2.50
CA HIS A 50 5.04 14.58 -2.23
C HIS A 50 4.47 13.22 -2.70
N LYS A 51 5.23 12.42 -3.44
CA LYS A 51 4.86 11.16 -4.07
C LYS A 51 5.25 9.95 -3.23
N HIS A 52 6.27 10.10 -2.39
CA HIS A 52 6.77 9.06 -1.48
C HIS A 52 6.23 9.24 -0.06
N TYR A 53 5.93 8.12 0.59
CA TYR A 53 5.49 8.09 1.98
C TYR A 53 6.45 7.27 2.84
N LEU A 54 6.78 7.81 4.01
CA LEU A 54 7.42 7.09 5.08
C LEU A 54 6.37 6.78 6.15
N ILE A 55 6.22 5.50 6.48
CA ILE A 55 5.26 5.00 7.45
C ILE A 55 6.08 4.40 8.58
N THR A 56 6.08 5.07 9.73
CA THR A 56 7.07 4.80 10.79
C THR A 56 6.42 4.88 12.17
N PRO A 57 6.77 3.99 13.12
CA PRO A 57 6.29 4.11 14.49
C PRO A 57 6.95 5.26 15.23
N THR A 58 8.11 5.72 14.75
CA THR A 58 8.82 6.84 15.34
C THR A 58 8.18 8.17 14.94
N VAL A 59 7.89 8.99 15.95
CA VAL A 59 7.51 10.39 15.78
C VAL A 59 8.70 11.20 15.25
N ASP A 60 8.50 11.94 14.16
CA ASP A 60 9.42 12.99 13.70
C ASP A 60 8.98 14.36 14.27
N PRO A 61 9.71 14.93 15.27
CA PRO A 61 9.35 16.21 15.89
C PRO A 61 9.36 17.38 14.90
N GLU A 62 10.26 17.37 13.91
CA GLU A 62 10.34 18.46 12.92
C GLU A 62 9.09 18.55 12.05
N ARG A 63 8.40 17.43 11.86
CA ARG A 63 7.16 17.33 11.09
C ARG A 63 5.92 17.45 11.94
N GLN A 64 6.07 17.50 13.27
CA GLN A 64 4.98 17.72 14.21
C GLN A 64 4.80 19.18 14.60
N SER A 65 5.79 20.06 14.43
CA SER A 65 5.62 21.47 14.79
C SER A 65 4.58 22.15 13.87
N PHE A 66 3.48 22.65 14.47
CA PHE A 66 2.44 23.42 13.78
C PHE A 66 2.96 24.79 13.33
N TRP A 67 3.77 25.39 14.19
CA TRP A 67 4.59 26.55 13.87
C TRP A 67 5.76 26.04 13.05
N GLY A 68 5.77 26.34 11.75
CA GLY A 68 6.84 25.95 10.84
C GLY A 68 8.23 26.17 11.45
N ARG A 69 9.22 25.36 11.03
CA ARG A 69 10.62 25.38 11.49
C ARG A 69 10.98 26.73 12.13
N ARG A 70 11.27 26.75 13.44
CA ARG A 70 11.96 27.91 14.05
C ARG A 70 13.06 28.32 13.07
N PRO A 71 13.10 29.58 12.60
CA PRO A 71 14.03 29.99 11.56
C PRO A 71 15.42 29.53 11.98
N LYS A 72 16.12 28.84 11.06
CA LYS A 72 17.46 28.27 11.30
C LYS A 72 18.29 29.35 12.01
N ARG A 73 18.53 29.16 13.30
CA ARG A 73 19.54 29.93 14.03
C ARG A 73 20.80 29.73 13.21
N LYS A 74 21.29 30.78 12.56
CA LYS A 74 22.50 30.75 11.74
C LYS A 74 23.62 30.23 12.66
N ARG A 75 23.98 28.95 12.52
CA ARG A 75 25.25 28.41 13.03
C ARG A 75 26.37 28.97 12.15
N LYS A 76 26.61 30.29 12.25
CA LYS A 76 27.90 30.92 11.96
C LYS A 76 28.59 31.01 13.31
N GLY A 77 29.68 30.26 13.51
CA GLY A 77 30.47 30.38 14.75
C GLY A 77 30.99 29.07 15.35
N GLN A 78 31.04 27.96 14.62
CA GLN A 78 31.73 26.74 15.10
C GLN A 78 32.35 25.95 13.94
N LYS A 79 32.97 26.69 13.00
CA LYS A 79 33.76 26.14 11.89
C LYS A 79 35.06 26.94 11.71
N GLN A 80 35.74 27.15 12.83
CA GLN A 80 37.12 27.56 12.98
C GLN A 80 37.62 26.70 14.15
N GLU A 81 38.78 26.07 14.03
CA GLU A 81 39.24 24.91 14.82
C GLU A 81 38.65 23.56 14.39
N ILE A 82 39.01 23.11 13.20
CA ILE A 82 39.59 21.78 12.89
C ILE A 82 40.05 21.92 11.44
N GLY A 83 41.37 21.99 11.30
CA GLY A 83 42.05 22.36 10.07
C GLY A 83 41.86 21.36 8.93
N GLU A 84 41.89 21.95 7.74
CA GLU A 84 42.43 21.46 6.48
C GLU A 84 43.14 20.09 6.53
N GLU A 85 42.47 19.08 5.97
CA GLU A 85 43.12 18.20 5.01
C GLU A 85 42.14 17.89 3.87
N SER A 86 42.60 18.13 2.65
CA SER A 86 41.80 18.18 1.43
C SER A 86 42.02 16.92 0.62
N GLY A 87 40.95 16.17 0.35
CA GLY A 87 40.95 15.06 -0.61
C GLY A 87 39.53 14.63 -0.97
N HIS A 88 39.20 14.66 -2.26
CA HIS A 88 37.88 14.38 -2.83
C HIS A 88 37.15 13.16 -2.23
N GLY A 89 35.92 13.38 -1.75
CA GLY A 89 35.05 12.31 -1.24
C GLY A 89 33.58 12.65 -1.43
N SER A 90 32.86 11.75 -2.09
CA SER A 90 31.41 11.71 -2.24
C SER A 90 30.67 11.92 -0.93
N ILE A 91 29.49 12.54 -1.00
CA ILE A 91 28.54 12.63 0.11
C ILE A 91 28.06 11.20 0.46
N GLU A 92 28.83 10.53 1.31
CA GLU A 92 28.40 9.39 2.10
C GLU A 92 27.51 9.90 3.22
N SER A 93 26.35 9.25 3.34
CA SER A 93 25.51 9.38 4.51
C SER A 93 26.26 8.81 5.72
N PRO A 94 26.13 9.39 6.92
CA PRO A 94 26.96 9.01 8.07
C PRO A 94 26.76 7.53 8.39
N SER A 95 27.82 6.75 8.17
CA SER A 95 27.90 5.34 8.53
C SER A 95 28.03 5.19 10.04
N ARG A 96 27.07 4.44 10.60
CA ARG A 96 27.24 3.38 11.60
C ARG A 96 28.41 3.55 12.57
N THR A 97 28.11 4.08 13.75
CA THR A 97 28.77 3.71 15.00
C THR A 97 27.85 2.80 15.80
N GLY A 98 28.22 1.52 15.88
CA GLY A 98 28.11 0.64 17.05
C GLY A 98 26.83 0.58 17.91
N GLY A 99 25.66 0.94 17.40
CA GLY A 99 24.38 0.79 18.12
C GLY A 99 23.70 -0.54 17.81
N THR A 100 23.22 -1.21 18.84
CA THR A 100 22.35 -2.40 18.85
C THR A 100 21.49 -2.54 17.57
N LYS A 101 21.43 -3.77 17.03
CA LYS A 101 20.51 -4.19 15.95
C LYS A 101 19.05 -3.93 16.36
N HIS A 102 18.62 -2.67 16.33
CA HIS A 102 17.25 -2.29 16.55
C HIS A 102 16.46 -2.74 15.32
N ASN A 103 15.44 -3.56 15.55
CA ASN A 103 14.50 -4.10 14.57
C ASN A 103 14.10 -3.06 13.51
N SER A 104 14.80 -3.04 12.37
CA SER A 104 14.42 -2.29 11.18
C SER A 104 13.11 -2.82 10.54
N THR A 105 12.54 -3.87 11.11
CA THR A 105 11.38 -4.63 10.62
C THR A 105 10.05 -3.91 10.74
N ASN A 106 10.00 -2.74 11.39
CA ASN A 106 8.74 -2.09 11.73
C ASN A 106 8.50 -0.79 10.95
N HIS A 107 9.20 -0.53 9.86
CA HIS A 107 8.95 0.62 8.99
C HIS A 107 8.36 0.16 7.66
N TYR A 108 7.56 1.01 7.04
CA TYR A 108 7.18 0.84 5.64
C TYR A 108 7.55 2.08 4.83
N PHE A 109 7.98 1.84 3.59
CA PHE A 109 8.25 2.88 2.62
C PHE A 109 7.40 2.67 1.39
N LEU A 110 6.55 3.64 1.06
CA LEU A 110 5.76 3.62 -0.16
C LEU A 110 6.48 4.42 -1.25
N HIS A 111 7.00 3.69 -2.22
CA HIS A 111 7.68 4.24 -3.37
C HIS A 111 6.71 4.48 -4.53
N PHE A 112 6.86 5.62 -5.20
CA PHE A 112 6.12 6.01 -6.38
C PHE A 112 7.10 6.10 -7.55
N PRO A 113 7.30 5.02 -8.31
CA PRO A 113 8.19 5.04 -9.44
C PRO A 113 7.66 5.99 -10.53
N THR A 114 8.56 6.66 -11.23
CA THR A 114 8.24 7.51 -12.39
C THR A 114 9.02 7.01 -13.59
N VAL A 115 8.30 6.63 -14.65
CA VAL A 115 8.86 6.17 -15.94
C VAL A 115 8.17 6.98 -17.03
N CYS A 116 8.91 7.62 -17.93
CA CYS A 116 8.29 8.50 -18.91
C CYS A 116 7.30 7.75 -19.82
N PHE A 117 6.16 8.41 -20.07
CA PHE A 117 5.03 7.91 -20.84
C PHE A 117 4.35 6.65 -20.26
N ARG A 118 4.61 6.34 -18.99
CA ARG A 118 3.98 5.23 -18.27
C ARG A 118 3.60 5.67 -16.85
N ALA A 119 2.58 5.03 -16.29
CA ALA A 119 2.14 5.23 -14.92
C ALA A 119 2.37 3.93 -14.12
N PRO A 120 3.62 3.59 -13.79
CA PRO A 120 3.92 2.34 -13.08
C PRO A 120 3.21 2.28 -11.72
N PRO A 121 2.88 1.07 -11.24
CA PRO A 121 2.24 0.89 -9.94
C PRO A 121 3.18 1.34 -8.81
N ARG A 122 2.60 1.67 -7.66
CA ARG A 122 3.36 1.99 -6.45
C ARG A 122 3.90 0.71 -5.83
N THR A 123 5.04 0.77 -5.15
CA THR A 123 5.60 -0.38 -4.42
C THR A 123 5.69 -0.06 -2.94
N LEU A 124 5.03 -0.86 -2.12
CA LEU A 124 5.18 -0.85 -0.66
C LEU A 124 6.35 -1.74 -0.27
N ARG A 125 7.28 -1.17 0.49
CA ARG A 125 8.52 -1.83 0.92
C ARG A 125 8.56 -1.94 2.43
N LEU A 126 9.16 -3.02 2.92
CA LEU A 126 9.34 -3.25 4.34
C LEU A 126 10.69 -2.67 4.78
N GLY A 127 10.65 -1.42 5.25
CA GLY A 127 11.80 -0.64 5.66
C GLY A 127 11.56 0.87 5.55
N ASN A 128 12.64 1.65 5.49
CA ASN A 128 12.59 3.12 5.49
C ASN A 128 13.10 3.75 4.19
N SER A 129 13.53 2.94 3.22
CA SER A 129 14.17 3.34 1.98
C SER A 129 13.52 2.71 0.76
N LYS A 130 13.84 3.30 -0.39
CA LYS A 130 13.52 2.80 -1.74
C LYS A 130 14.38 1.60 -2.16
N ASP A 131 15.30 1.15 -1.32
CA ASP A 131 16.17 0.01 -1.61
C ASP A 131 15.76 -1.22 -0.77
N ASP A 132 14.80 -1.04 0.14
CA ASP A 132 14.27 -2.11 0.97
C ASP A 132 13.37 -3.07 0.17
N PRO A 133 13.20 -4.33 0.63
CA PRO A 133 12.43 -5.35 -0.08
C PRO A 133 10.98 -4.94 -0.32
N THR A 134 10.50 -5.17 -1.54
CA THR A 134 9.09 -4.94 -1.90
C THR A 134 8.23 -6.06 -1.34
N VAL A 135 7.12 -5.69 -0.69
CA VAL A 135 6.16 -6.65 -0.11
C VAL A 135 4.78 -6.59 -0.77
N CYS A 136 4.47 -5.46 -1.43
CA CYS A 136 3.20 -5.28 -2.13
C CYS A 136 3.34 -4.28 -3.29
N ILE A 137 2.66 -4.56 -4.40
CA ILE A 137 2.53 -3.68 -5.56
C ILE A 137 1.09 -3.18 -5.65
N LEU A 138 0.92 -1.86 -5.66
CA LEU A 138 -0.36 -1.18 -5.60
C LEU A 138 -0.68 -0.58 -6.97
N HIS A 139 -1.59 -1.22 -7.69
CA HIS A 139 -2.16 -0.72 -8.94
C HIS A 139 -3.38 0.13 -8.64
N ASN A 140 -3.45 1.30 -9.27
CA ASN A 140 -4.59 2.21 -9.14
C ASN A 140 -5.39 2.20 -10.45
N SER A 141 -6.72 2.11 -10.36
CA SER A 141 -7.61 2.32 -11.50
C SER A 141 -7.85 3.80 -11.78
N PHE A 142 -8.54 4.08 -12.89
CA PHE A 142 -9.12 5.38 -13.16
C PHE A 142 -10.00 5.85 -11.98
N LEU A 143 -9.87 7.12 -11.59
CA LEU A 143 -10.60 7.80 -10.51
C LEU A 143 -10.50 7.17 -9.10
N TRP A 144 -9.42 6.44 -8.80
CA TRP A 144 -9.15 5.90 -7.45
C TRP A 144 -10.24 4.96 -6.90
N ARG A 145 -11.17 4.51 -7.77
CA ARG A 145 -12.33 3.71 -7.39
C ARG A 145 -11.96 2.28 -7.05
N ARG A 146 -10.92 1.74 -7.70
CA ARG A 146 -10.46 0.37 -7.52
C ARG A 146 -8.95 0.34 -7.43
N TRP A 147 -8.46 -0.44 -6.48
CA TRP A 147 -7.06 -0.72 -6.31
C TRP A 147 -6.87 -2.24 -6.37
N ARG A 148 -5.84 -2.66 -7.10
CA ARG A 148 -5.39 -4.06 -7.13
C ARG A 148 -4.04 -4.13 -6.42
N LEU A 149 -4.01 -4.88 -5.32
CA LEU A 149 -2.84 -5.06 -4.48
C LEU A 149 -2.29 -6.45 -4.74
N GLN A 150 -1.09 -6.55 -5.29
CA GLN A 150 -0.38 -7.80 -5.50
C GLN A 150 0.60 -8.00 -4.34
N LEU A 151 0.43 -9.06 -3.55
CA LEU A 151 1.24 -9.35 -2.37
C LEU A 151 2.08 -10.60 -2.62
N GLY A 152 3.32 -10.59 -2.16
CA GLY A 152 4.13 -11.80 -2.23
C GLY A 152 5.50 -11.64 -1.60
N ASP A 153 5.99 -12.71 -0.97
CA ASP A 153 7.34 -12.71 -0.39
C ASP A 153 8.40 -12.71 -1.50
N GLY A 154 8.08 -13.32 -2.65
CA GLY A 154 8.91 -13.30 -3.85
C GLY A 154 9.08 -11.92 -4.49
N LEU A 155 8.22 -10.94 -4.18
CA LEU A 155 8.34 -9.56 -4.70
C LEU A 155 9.59 -8.85 -4.19
N GLY A 156 10.10 -9.27 -3.03
CA GLY A 156 11.32 -8.74 -2.42
C GLY A 156 12.60 -9.38 -2.93
N ALA A 157 12.50 -10.40 -3.80
CA ALA A 157 13.66 -11.08 -4.33
C ALA A 157 14.49 -10.13 -5.24
N PRO A 158 15.83 -10.22 -5.20
CA PRO A 158 16.69 -9.42 -6.06
C PRO A 158 16.31 -9.59 -7.54
N GLY A 159 16.22 -8.48 -8.27
CA GLY A 159 15.88 -8.49 -9.71
C GLY A 159 14.39 -8.39 -10.02
N VAL A 160 13.49 -8.80 -9.11
CA VAL A 160 12.04 -8.72 -9.37
C VAL A 160 11.57 -7.27 -9.49
N VAL A 161 11.89 -6.45 -8.48
CA VAL A 161 11.70 -4.99 -8.53
C VAL A 161 13.08 -4.34 -8.61
N ASP A 162 13.31 -3.59 -9.67
CA ASP A 162 14.62 -3.01 -9.94
C ASP A 162 14.89 -1.69 -9.16
N GLY A 163 16.07 -1.09 -9.36
CA GLY A 163 16.47 0.15 -8.69
C GLY A 163 15.66 1.41 -9.11
N ARG A 164 14.78 1.32 -10.11
CA ARG A 164 13.77 2.37 -10.41
C ARG A 164 12.53 2.21 -9.53
N GLY A 165 12.33 1.02 -8.98
CA GLY A 165 11.16 0.62 -8.21
C GLY A 165 10.01 0.11 -9.07
N VAL A 166 10.31 -0.41 -10.26
CA VAL A 166 9.34 -1.08 -11.13
C VAL A 166 9.70 -2.55 -11.28
N VAL A 167 8.73 -3.38 -11.65
CA VAL A 167 9.00 -4.79 -11.94
C VAL A 167 9.92 -4.90 -13.16
N SER A 168 10.98 -5.69 -13.08
CA SER A 168 11.87 -5.94 -14.21
C SER A 168 11.13 -6.65 -15.35
N VAL A 169 11.50 -6.35 -16.59
CA VAL A 169 10.92 -6.99 -17.78
C VAL A 169 11.17 -8.50 -17.82
N GLU A 170 12.17 -8.98 -17.08
CA GLU A 170 12.51 -10.41 -17.00
C GLU A 170 11.47 -11.23 -16.25
N HIS A 171 10.75 -10.59 -15.33
CA HIS A 171 9.65 -11.19 -14.57
C HIS A 171 8.27 -10.84 -15.19
N ASP A 172 8.24 -10.30 -16.41
CA ASP A 172 7.00 -10.06 -17.16
C ASP A 172 6.42 -11.39 -17.64
N TRP A 173 5.39 -11.88 -16.94
CA TRP A 173 4.72 -13.14 -17.29
C TRP A 173 4.08 -13.08 -18.69
N SER A 174 3.58 -11.91 -19.08
CA SER A 174 2.75 -11.75 -20.27
C SER A 174 3.49 -11.96 -21.60
N LYS A 175 4.82 -11.89 -21.59
CA LYS A 175 5.65 -12.09 -22.79
C LYS A 175 6.16 -13.51 -22.94
N ARG A 176 6.12 -14.33 -21.88
CA ARG A 176 6.71 -15.67 -21.88
C ARG A 176 5.69 -16.78 -22.11
N SER A 177 4.45 -16.62 -21.66
CA SER A 177 3.54 -17.77 -21.55
C SER A 177 2.69 -18.07 -22.79
N GLY A 178 2.66 -17.20 -23.82
CA GLY A 178 1.72 -17.36 -24.95
C GLY A 178 0.25 -17.47 -24.50
N ALA A 179 -0.04 -17.20 -23.22
CA ALA A 179 -1.31 -17.46 -22.59
C ALA A 179 -2.31 -16.38 -23.00
N VAL A 180 -3.49 -16.83 -23.41
CA VAL A 180 -4.57 -15.99 -23.96
C VAL A 180 -5.20 -15.09 -22.88
N LYS A 181 -5.02 -15.39 -21.59
CA LYS A 181 -5.54 -14.58 -20.47
C LYS A 181 -4.48 -14.44 -19.37
N ARG A 182 -4.22 -13.20 -18.94
CA ARG A 182 -3.35 -12.89 -17.79
C ARG A 182 -4.07 -13.26 -16.50
N ALA A 183 -3.40 -14.00 -15.62
CA ALA A 183 -3.86 -14.17 -14.26
C ALA A 183 -3.64 -12.87 -13.47
N ASP A 184 -4.45 -12.64 -12.45
CA ASP A 184 -4.34 -11.41 -11.64
C ASP A 184 -3.04 -11.33 -10.82
N THR A 185 -2.45 -12.50 -10.56
CA THR A 185 -1.15 -12.68 -9.90
C THR A 185 0.04 -12.35 -10.80
N ASP A 186 -0.19 -12.21 -12.11
CA ASP A 186 0.88 -11.95 -13.07
C ASP A 186 1.44 -10.54 -12.89
N LEU A 187 2.77 -10.44 -12.89
CA LEU A 187 3.46 -9.16 -12.78
C LEU A 187 3.65 -8.52 -14.15
N GLU A 188 3.42 -7.21 -14.23
CA GLU A 188 3.70 -6.42 -15.42
C GLU A 188 5.11 -5.85 -15.36
N GLY A 189 6.02 -6.37 -16.20
CA GLY A 189 7.41 -5.92 -16.24
C GLY A 189 7.65 -4.70 -17.14
N TYR A 190 8.59 -3.85 -16.73
CA TYR A 190 8.91 -2.58 -17.37
C TYR A 190 10.31 -2.65 -18.00
N LYS A 191 10.36 -2.56 -19.35
CA LYS A 191 11.64 -2.56 -20.08
C LYS A 191 12.52 -1.38 -19.67
N LEU A 192 13.81 -1.63 -19.46
CA LEU A 192 14.80 -0.56 -19.33
C LEU A 192 15.18 -0.05 -20.72
N ARG A 193 14.97 1.25 -20.96
CA ARG A 193 15.36 1.92 -22.21
C ARG A 193 16.84 2.28 -22.19
N THR A 194 17.43 2.42 -23.37
CA THR A 194 18.81 2.87 -23.53
C THR A 194 19.00 4.32 -23.07
N TRP A 195 18.00 5.16 -23.33
CA TRP A 195 17.95 6.54 -22.89
C TRP A 195 17.01 6.73 -21.68
N ARG A 196 17.23 7.81 -20.91
CA ARG A 196 16.44 8.20 -19.75
C ARG A 196 16.04 9.66 -19.87
N SER A 197 14.77 9.96 -19.64
CA SER A 197 14.29 11.36 -19.59
C SER A 197 14.49 11.98 -18.20
N TRP A 198 14.40 13.31 -18.14
CA TRP A 198 14.43 14.04 -16.87
C TRP A 198 13.25 13.65 -15.96
N GLY A 199 13.49 13.56 -14.66
CA GLY A 199 12.47 13.19 -13.66
C GLY A 199 12.20 11.69 -13.49
N GLU A 200 12.76 10.80 -14.31
CA GLU A 200 12.58 9.34 -14.13
C GLU A 200 13.28 8.80 -12.87
N SER A 201 12.67 7.82 -12.21
CA SER A 201 13.26 7.13 -11.06
C SER A 201 14.47 6.27 -11.46
N GLY A 202 15.34 5.95 -10.51
CA GLY A 202 16.45 5.00 -10.71
C GLY A 202 17.62 5.51 -11.57
N LYS A 203 17.98 6.80 -11.48
CA LYS A 203 19.12 7.38 -12.23
C LYS A 203 20.44 6.64 -12.05
N ARG A 204 20.75 6.17 -10.84
CA ARG A 204 21.97 5.39 -10.55
C ARG A 204 21.90 4.03 -11.24
N PHE A 205 20.84 3.28 -10.96
CA PHE A 205 20.54 2.00 -11.61
C PHE A 205 20.65 2.05 -13.14
N HIS A 206 20.09 3.08 -13.79
CA HIS A 206 20.20 3.24 -15.26
C HIS A 206 21.65 3.43 -15.74
N ARG A 207 22.48 4.18 -14.99
CA ARG A 207 23.90 4.37 -15.31
C ARG A 207 24.69 3.08 -15.12
N ASP A 208 24.45 2.40 -13.99
CA ASP A 208 25.15 1.17 -13.63
C ASP A 208 24.85 0.08 -14.67
N GLU A 209 23.58 -0.10 -15.03
CA GLU A 209 23.14 -1.06 -16.04
C GLU A 209 23.65 -0.72 -17.44
N ASN A 210 23.73 0.56 -17.81
CA ASN A 210 24.35 0.96 -19.07
C ASN A 210 25.87 0.71 -19.07
N ALA A 211 26.56 0.98 -17.97
CA ALA A 211 27.98 0.67 -17.83
C ALA A 211 28.25 -0.84 -17.93
N HIS A 212 27.41 -1.66 -17.30
CA HIS A 212 27.46 -3.13 -17.44
C HIS A 212 27.24 -3.57 -18.89
N ARG A 213 26.31 -2.95 -19.62
CA ARG A 213 26.07 -3.25 -21.04
C ARG A 213 27.25 -2.89 -21.92
N GLU A 214 27.92 -1.76 -21.68
CA GLU A 214 29.12 -1.39 -22.45
C GLU A 214 30.29 -2.33 -22.14
N ALA A 215 30.54 -2.64 -20.86
CA ALA A 215 31.57 -3.62 -20.48
C ALA A 215 31.31 -5.02 -21.07
N ALA A 216 30.04 -5.44 -21.15
CA ALA A 216 29.65 -6.70 -21.77
C ALA A 216 29.94 -6.71 -23.29
N LYS A 217 29.82 -5.59 -23.99
CA LYS A 217 30.20 -5.49 -25.42
C LYS A 217 31.72 -5.58 -25.62
N GLU A 218 32.49 -4.94 -24.74
CA GLU A 218 33.96 -4.93 -24.83
C GLU A 218 34.56 -6.31 -24.57
N SER A 219 33.96 -7.09 -23.67
CA SER A 219 34.53 -8.38 -23.25
C SER A 219 34.46 -9.49 -24.30
N LYS A 220 33.80 -9.30 -25.46
CA LYS A 220 33.54 -10.36 -26.49
C LYS A 220 33.15 -11.72 -25.88
N SER A 221 32.57 -11.71 -24.68
CA SER A 221 32.11 -12.91 -24.01
C SER A 221 30.88 -13.36 -24.77
N ASP A 222 31.05 -14.40 -25.61
CA ASP A 222 30.00 -15.04 -26.39
C ASP A 222 28.90 -15.70 -25.54
N VAL A 223 28.95 -15.58 -24.21
CA VAL A 223 27.82 -15.96 -23.34
C VAL A 223 26.81 -14.81 -23.35
N PRO A 224 25.68 -14.93 -24.08
CA PRO A 224 24.67 -13.88 -24.09
C PRO A 224 24.14 -13.73 -22.66
N HIS A 225 24.08 -12.51 -22.14
CA HIS A 225 23.37 -12.21 -20.88
C HIS A 225 21.94 -12.80 -20.86
N ALA A 226 21.36 -13.02 -22.04
CA ALA A 226 20.10 -13.74 -22.25
C ALA A 226 20.08 -15.20 -21.76
N ILE A 227 21.23 -15.88 -21.62
CA ILE A 227 21.30 -17.25 -21.10
C ILE A 227 21.17 -17.26 -19.57
N VAL A 228 21.81 -16.33 -18.85
CA VAL A 228 21.66 -16.21 -17.38
C VAL A 228 20.24 -15.77 -17.00
N LEU A 229 19.64 -14.90 -17.81
CA LEU A 229 18.26 -14.40 -17.62
C LEU A 229 17.17 -15.41 -18.05
N LYS A 230 17.50 -16.41 -18.88
CA LYS A 230 16.59 -17.50 -19.25
C LYS A 230 16.37 -18.49 -18.10
N THR A 231 17.28 -18.54 -17.12
CA THR A 231 17.22 -19.53 -16.03
C THR A 231 16.38 -19.06 -14.84
N MET A 232 16.04 -17.77 -14.74
CA MET A 232 15.17 -17.28 -13.67
C MET A 232 13.71 -17.56 -13.99
N ALA A 233 13.10 -18.42 -13.17
CA ALA A 233 11.67 -18.67 -13.19
C ALA A 233 10.94 -17.34 -12.95
N PRO A 234 9.96 -16.98 -13.81
CA PRO A 234 9.21 -15.75 -13.62
C PRO A 234 8.47 -15.80 -12.27
N THR A 235 8.50 -14.67 -11.57
CA THR A 235 7.90 -14.54 -10.24
C THR A 235 6.47 -14.03 -10.41
N ALA A 236 5.50 -14.71 -9.78
CA ALA A 236 4.13 -14.23 -9.65
C ALA A 236 3.90 -13.68 -8.24
N ALA A 237 2.84 -12.89 -8.06
CA ALA A 237 2.35 -12.57 -6.72
C ALA A 237 1.74 -13.80 -6.07
N ASP A 238 1.91 -13.95 -4.75
CA ASP A 238 1.31 -15.05 -3.99
C ASP A 238 -0.21 -14.86 -3.87
N GLU A 239 -0.64 -13.61 -3.69
CA GLU A 239 -2.02 -13.24 -3.41
C GLU A 239 -2.38 -11.90 -4.07
N VAL A 240 -3.67 -11.72 -4.37
CA VAL A 240 -4.21 -10.46 -4.90
C VAL A 240 -5.39 -10.01 -4.05
N VAL A 241 -5.39 -8.73 -3.67
CA VAL A 241 -6.49 -8.09 -2.95
C VAL A 241 -7.06 -6.96 -3.80
N TYR A 242 -8.38 -6.94 -3.94
CA TYR A 242 -9.09 -5.87 -4.60
C TYR A 242 -9.74 -4.97 -3.56
N LEU A 243 -9.31 -3.71 -3.52
CA LEU A 243 -9.93 -2.68 -2.70
C LEU A 243 -10.79 -1.79 -3.59
N SER A 244 -12.08 -1.74 -3.29
CA SER A 244 -13.05 -0.92 -3.99
C SER A 244 -13.55 0.21 -3.10
N TRP A 245 -13.75 1.37 -3.72
CA TRP A 245 -14.46 2.48 -3.10
C TRP A 245 -15.93 2.42 -3.52
N THR A 246 -16.80 2.01 -2.59
CA THR A 246 -18.20 1.70 -2.90
C THR A 246 -18.99 2.94 -3.31
N SER A 247 -18.63 4.12 -2.82
CA SER A 247 -19.26 5.38 -3.24
C SER A 247 -18.35 6.59 -3.09
N PRO A 248 -17.58 6.96 -4.14
CA PRO A 248 -16.57 8.02 -4.08
C PRO A 248 -17.13 9.44 -3.94
N PHE A 249 -18.36 9.66 -4.40
CA PHE A 249 -19.02 10.96 -4.48
C PHE A 249 -20.31 11.05 -3.67
N SER A 250 -20.60 10.09 -2.79
CA SER A 250 -21.78 10.21 -1.91
C SER A 250 -21.54 11.15 -0.74
N HIS A 251 -22.65 11.64 -0.20
CA HIS A 251 -22.73 12.30 1.10
C HIS A 251 -22.56 11.34 2.29
N HIS A 252 -22.61 10.03 2.05
CA HIS A 252 -22.53 9.00 3.09
C HIS A 252 -21.10 8.86 3.64
N THR A 253 -20.99 8.21 4.79
CA THR A 253 -19.68 7.90 5.38
C THR A 253 -18.85 7.08 4.39
N ARG A 254 -17.60 7.50 4.19
CA ARG A 254 -16.69 6.90 3.21
C ARG A 254 -16.52 5.42 3.55
N ARG A 255 -16.81 4.54 2.59
CA ARG A 255 -16.69 3.09 2.76
C ARG A 255 -15.80 2.53 1.66
N TYR A 256 -14.71 1.89 2.07
CA TYR A 256 -13.89 1.07 1.19
C TYR A 256 -14.07 -0.38 1.57
N HIS A 257 -14.24 -1.25 0.58
CA HIS A 257 -14.47 -2.67 0.76
C HIS A 257 -13.35 -3.46 0.09
N PHE A 258 -12.84 -4.46 0.78
CA PHE A 258 -11.98 -5.46 0.18
C PHE A 258 -12.27 -6.83 0.78
N HIS A 259 -12.06 -7.86 -0.03
CA HIS A 259 -12.17 -9.25 0.39
C HIS A 259 -10.77 -9.85 0.56
N PHE A 260 -10.52 -10.55 1.65
CA PHE A 260 -9.23 -11.20 1.90
C PHE A 260 -9.43 -12.52 2.64
N ARG A 261 -8.95 -13.61 2.03
CA ARG A 261 -8.99 -14.97 2.60
C ARG A 261 -10.37 -15.41 3.11
N GLY A 262 -11.43 -15.12 2.35
CA GLY A 262 -12.80 -15.53 2.71
C GLY A 262 -13.53 -14.56 3.64
N VAL A 263 -12.90 -13.44 4.03
CA VAL A 263 -13.50 -12.46 4.95
C VAL A 263 -13.62 -11.10 4.27
N ASP A 264 -14.75 -10.43 4.50
CA ASP A 264 -14.98 -9.07 4.02
C ASP A 264 -14.49 -8.03 5.04
N PHE A 265 -13.78 -7.04 4.52
CA PHE A 265 -13.23 -5.95 5.29
C PHE A 265 -13.77 -4.62 4.79
N TYR A 266 -13.99 -3.71 5.74
CA TYR A 266 -14.52 -2.39 5.49
C TYR A 266 -13.71 -1.33 6.22
N TRP A 267 -13.18 -0.38 5.48
CA TRP A 267 -12.77 0.89 6.04
C TRP A 267 -13.97 1.84 6.05
N LYS A 268 -14.55 2.06 7.21
CA LYS A 268 -15.73 2.91 7.42
C LYS A 268 -15.32 4.27 7.98
N GLY A 269 -15.86 5.35 7.41
CA GLY A 269 -15.70 6.69 7.95
C GLY A 269 -16.36 6.83 9.31
N THR A 270 -15.64 7.37 10.30
CA THR A 270 -16.23 7.68 11.60
C THR A 270 -16.82 9.09 11.51
N GLY A 271 -18.15 9.20 11.39
CA GLY A 271 -18.85 10.49 11.32
C GLY A 271 -18.75 11.35 12.60
N THR A 272 -17.98 10.91 13.58
CA THR A 272 -17.94 11.44 14.96
C THR A 272 -17.07 12.67 15.18
N VAL A 273 -16.37 13.19 14.17
CA VAL A 273 -15.64 14.46 14.34
C VAL A 273 -16.53 15.62 13.88
N LYS A 274 -17.38 16.09 14.80
CA LYS A 274 -18.00 17.43 14.70
C LYS A 274 -16.89 18.46 14.87
N GLU A 275 -16.37 19.00 13.77
CA GLU A 275 -15.49 20.17 13.85
C GLU A 275 -16.32 21.43 14.07
N SER A 276 -15.93 22.24 15.05
CA SER A 276 -16.64 23.45 15.47
C SER A 276 -16.33 24.71 14.64
N HIS A 277 -15.70 24.57 13.46
CA HIS A 277 -15.22 25.74 12.70
C HIS A 277 -15.52 25.68 11.19
N PHE A 278 -15.67 26.86 10.59
CA PHE A 278 -15.94 27.12 9.16
C PHE A 278 -14.97 26.42 8.18
N CYS A 279 -13.79 25.98 8.63
CA CYS A 279 -12.85 25.21 7.82
C CYS A 279 -13.30 23.77 7.53
N GLY A 280 -14.26 23.19 8.28
CA GLY A 280 -14.67 21.79 8.11
C GLY A 280 -15.19 21.41 6.72
N ILE A 281 -15.63 22.40 5.93
CA ILE A 281 -16.09 22.22 4.54
C ILE A 281 -14.91 21.83 3.61
N PHE A 282 -13.73 22.41 3.83
CA PHE A 282 -12.53 22.11 3.04
C PHE A 282 -11.69 20.97 3.64
N VAL A 283 -11.93 20.65 4.91
CA VAL A 283 -11.16 19.68 5.67
C VAL A 283 -12.05 18.63 6.34
N ARG A 284 -12.85 17.89 5.54
CA ARG A 284 -13.40 16.62 6.04
C ARG A 284 -12.26 15.61 6.25
N PHE A 285 -11.66 15.65 7.43
CA PHE A 285 -10.68 14.69 7.91
C PHE A 285 -11.27 13.29 7.87
N ASN A 286 -10.50 12.36 7.30
CA ASN A 286 -10.90 10.96 7.24
C ASN A 286 -10.36 10.25 8.46
N HIS A 287 -11.16 10.21 9.50
CA HIS A 287 -11.00 9.18 10.50
C HIS A 287 -11.71 7.94 9.97
N LEU A 288 -10.94 6.86 9.79
CA LEU A 288 -11.45 5.61 9.25
C LEU A 288 -11.23 4.51 10.27
N LYS A 289 -12.21 3.63 10.41
CA LYS A 289 -12.09 2.37 11.16
C LYS A 289 -12.05 1.20 10.20
N LEU A 290 -11.09 0.30 10.36
CA LEU A 290 -11.06 -0.98 9.68
C LEU A 290 -11.83 -2.00 10.50
N VAL A 291 -12.83 -2.59 9.86
CA VAL A 291 -13.69 -3.60 10.45
C VAL A 291 -13.70 -4.85 9.57
N ALA A 292 -13.59 -6.02 10.17
CA ALA A 292 -13.82 -7.30 9.51
C ALA A 292 -15.23 -7.80 9.83
N LYS A 293 -15.99 -8.20 8.81
CA LYS A 293 -17.29 -8.85 8.96
C LYS A 293 -17.10 -10.35 9.05
N VAL A 294 -17.41 -10.94 10.19
CA VAL A 294 -17.34 -12.40 10.40
C VAL A 294 -18.73 -12.96 10.67
N PRO A 295 -19.07 -14.15 10.16
CA PRO A 295 -20.34 -14.80 10.48
C PRO A 295 -20.38 -15.19 11.96
N LEU A 296 -21.53 -15.00 12.60
CA LEU A 296 -21.84 -15.58 13.90
C LEU A 296 -22.40 -16.98 13.65
N TYR A 297 -21.69 -17.99 14.12
CA TYR A 297 -22.24 -19.34 14.19
C TYR A 297 -23.07 -19.41 15.47
N ASN A 298 -24.39 -19.28 15.32
CA ASN A 298 -25.29 -19.62 16.40
C ASN A 298 -25.41 -21.15 16.39
N ASP A 299 -24.85 -21.83 17.39
CA ASP A 299 -24.94 -23.29 17.59
C ASP A 299 -26.38 -23.75 17.95
N THR A 300 -27.40 -22.93 17.68
CA THR A 300 -28.80 -23.30 17.85
C THR A 300 -29.23 -24.14 16.67
N ASP A 301 -29.03 -25.45 16.81
CA ASP A 301 -29.57 -26.49 15.93
C ASP A 301 -31.07 -26.26 15.69
N GLY A 302 -31.45 -25.91 14.45
CA GLY A 302 -32.71 -26.39 13.90
C GLY A 302 -33.80 -25.40 13.46
N ASP A 303 -33.51 -24.17 13.02
CA ASP A 303 -34.50 -23.40 12.27
C ASP A 303 -33.98 -22.94 10.89
N GLU A 304 -34.51 -23.57 9.84
CA GLU A 304 -34.20 -23.32 8.44
C GLU A 304 -34.83 -21.99 8.00
N GLY A 305 -34.16 -20.86 8.25
CA GLY A 305 -34.62 -19.58 7.70
C GLY A 305 -33.87 -18.32 8.12
N ASP A 306 -33.02 -18.38 9.15
CA ASP A 306 -32.47 -17.15 9.72
C ASP A 306 -31.34 -16.54 8.89
N ALA A 307 -31.49 -15.25 8.60
CA ALA A 307 -30.48 -14.42 7.97
C ALA A 307 -29.16 -14.56 8.72
N LEU A 308 -28.08 -14.90 8.01
CA LEU A 308 -26.73 -15.03 8.59
C LEU A 308 -26.39 -13.75 9.36
N GLU A 309 -26.35 -13.85 10.68
CA GLU A 309 -25.97 -12.74 11.53
C GLU A 309 -24.45 -12.52 11.41
N TYR A 310 -24.04 -11.27 11.19
CA TYR A 310 -22.63 -10.92 11.07
C TYR A 310 -22.21 -10.04 12.24
N ARG A 311 -21.01 -10.32 12.75
CA ARG A 311 -20.34 -9.50 13.73
C ARG A 311 -19.24 -8.68 13.09
N ASP A 312 -19.17 -7.41 13.47
CA ASP A 312 -18.09 -6.49 13.14
C ASP A 312 -16.93 -6.64 14.16
N ILE A 313 -15.71 -6.95 13.69
CA ILE A 313 -14.48 -6.95 14.50
C ILE A 313 -13.60 -5.75 14.10
N PHE A 314 -13.31 -4.88 15.07
CA PHE A 314 -12.48 -3.70 14.85
C PHE A 314 -10.97 -4.03 14.92
N LEU A 315 -10.23 -3.69 13.86
CA LEU A 315 -8.83 -4.12 13.68
C LEU A 315 -7.82 -2.97 13.62
N ALA A 316 -8.21 -1.82 13.07
CA ALA A 316 -7.30 -0.68 12.94
C ALA A 316 -8.08 0.64 12.84
N LYS A 317 -7.43 1.73 13.21
CA LYS A 317 -7.94 3.09 13.13
C LYS A 317 -6.96 3.97 12.39
N TYR A 318 -7.43 4.67 11.38
CA TYR A 318 -6.69 5.76 10.76
C TYR A 318 -7.25 7.10 11.22
N THR A 319 -6.35 8.00 11.61
CA THR A 319 -6.63 9.36 12.05
C THR A 319 -5.89 10.32 11.15
N CYS A 320 -6.61 11.03 10.29
CA CYS A 320 -6.04 12.04 9.41
C CYS A 320 -5.39 13.17 10.22
N SER A 321 -4.38 13.85 9.64
CA SER A 321 -3.74 15.02 10.25
C SER A 321 -3.88 16.25 9.35
N VAL A 322 -4.01 17.42 9.97
CA VAL A 322 -4.08 18.73 9.30
C VAL A 322 -2.72 19.17 8.73
N LYS A 323 -1.64 18.54 9.18
CA LYS A 323 -0.28 19.00 8.88
C LYS A 323 0.12 18.56 7.47
N GLU A 324 0.58 19.49 6.65
CA GLU A 324 1.00 19.21 5.26
C GLU A 324 2.05 18.08 5.16
N ALA A 325 2.98 18.04 6.11
CA ALA A 325 4.08 17.05 6.15
C ALA A 325 3.67 15.66 6.69
N LYS A 326 2.50 15.54 7.32
CA LYS A 326 2.00 14.31 7.96
C LYS A 326 0.59 14.02 7.47
N ALA A 327 0.42 12.96 6.69
CA ALA A 327 -0.91 12.56 6.23
C ALA A 327 -1.81 12.14 7.41
N GLY A 328 -1.26 11.43 8.40
CA GLY A 328 -2.04 11.00 9.56
C GLY A 328 -1.32 10.01 10.46
N MET A 329 -2.11 9.30 11.25
CA MET A 329 -1.70 8.25 12.18
C MET A 329 -2.54 7.01 11.93
N LEU A 330 -1.91 5.86 11.73
CA LEU A 330 -2.56 4.56 11.59
C LEU A 330 -2.25 3.72 12.83
N GLU A 331 -3.25 3.42 13.63
CA GLU A 331 -3.17 2.55 14.80
C GLU A 331 -3.72 1.17 14.42
N ILE A 332 -2.94 0.12 14.66
CA ILE A 332 -3.33 -1.28 14.41
C ILE A 332 -3.43 -1.96 15.76
N TYR A 333 -4.59 -2.55 16.07
CA TYR A 333 -4.82 -3.21 17.36
C TYR A 333 -4.28 -4.64 17.29
N ASP A 334 -3.00 -4.80 17.60
CA ASP A 334 -2.26 -6.06 17.38
C ASP A 334 -2.93 -7.25 18.06
N ALA A 335 -3.42 -7.10 19.29
CA ALA A 335 -4.15 -8.16 19.98
C ALA A 335 -5.46 -8.56 19.25
N ALA A 336 -6.17 -7.60 18.66
CA ALA A 336 -7.40 -7.88 17.92
C ALA A 336 -7.08 -8.57 16.59
N VAL A 337 -6.04 -8.11 15.89
CA VAL A 337 -5.57 -8.73 14.64
C VAL A 337 -5.04 -10.15 14.90
N GLU A 338 -4.26 -10.36 15.95
CA GLU A 338 -3.73 -11.68 16.31
C GLU A 338 -4.85 -12.67 16.63
N ARG A 339 -5.84 -12.24 17.44
CA ARG A 339 -7.02 -13.03 17.75
C ARG A 339 -7.81 -13.37 16.48
N PHE A 340 -8.06 -12.36 15.64
CA PHE A 340 -8.76 -12.53 14.38
C PHE A 340 -8.05 -13.52 13.44
N VAL A 341 -6.72 -13.40 13.28
CA VAL A 341 -5.91 -14.32 12.47
C VAL A 341 -5.98 -15.74 13.03
N SER A 342 -5.93 -15.90 14.35
CA SER A 342 -6.00 -17.22 14.99
C SER A 342 -7.35 -17.89 14.82
N GLU A 343 -8.44 -17.13 14.99
CA GLU A 343 -9.82 -17.65 14.95
C GLU A 343 -10.30 -17.88 13.52
N TYR A 344 -10.10 -16.94 12.59
CA TYR A 344 -10.78 -16.94 11.28
C TYR A 344 -9.87 -17.26 10.10
N LEU A 345 -8.57 -16.92 10.17
CA LEU A 345 -7.67 -17.09 9.02
C LEU A 345 -6.80 -18.35 9.11
N SER A 346 -6.52 -18.84 10.31
CA SER A 346 -5.66 -20.02 10.52
C SER A 346 -6.42 -21.34 10.43
N GLY A 347 -7.75 -21.33 10.58
CA GLY A 347 -8.59 -22.53 10.57
C GLY A 347 -9.03 -22.99 9.18
N ASN A 348 -9.13 -22.08 8.20
CA ASN A 348 -9.74 -22.36 6.90
C ASN A 348 -8.86 -23.21 5.95
N GLU A 349 -7.56 -23.39 6.23
CA GLU A 349 -6.69 -24.25 5.42
C GLU A 349 -6.88 -25.75 5.72
N ARG A 350 -7.65 -26.13 6.76
CA ARG A 350 -7.88 -27.54 7.13
C ARG A 350 -8.85 -28.30 6.23
N LYS A 351 -9.65 -27.65 5.38
CA LYS A 351 -10.70 -28.32 4.59
C LYS A 351 -10.30 -28.69 3.15
N SER A 352 -9.09 -28.37 2.68
CA SER A 352 -8.65 -28.71 1.30
C SER A 352 -7.48 -29.69 1.18
N GLY A 353 -6.92 -30.18 2.28
CA GLY A 353 -5.74 -31.05 2.26
C GLY A 353 -6.04 -32.50 2.63
N LYS A 354 -6.13 -33.39 1.64
CA LYS A 354 -5.83 -34.82 1.81
C LYS A 354 -4.55 -34.97 2.62
N GLU A 355 -4.59 -35.79 3.66
CA GLU A 355 -3.42 -36.18 4.46
C GLU A 355 -2.33 -36.75 3.57
N PHE A 356 -1.33 -35.94 3.22
CA PHE A 356 -0.02 -36.46 2.84
C PHE A 356 0.83 -36.49 4.10
N GLY A 357 0.96 -37.69 4.67
CA GLY A 357 1.92 -38.00 5.70
C GLY A 357 3.34 -37.71 5.22
N GLY A 358 3.99 -36.75 5.85
CA GLY A 358 5.34 -36.32 5.47
C GLY A 358 5.98 -35.49 6.58
N ILE A 359 6.71 -36.19 7.45
CA ILE A 359 7.80 -35.76 8.34
C ILE A 359 8.08 -34.23 8.31
N LYS A 360 7.56 -33.49 9.29
CA LYS A 360 7.99 -32.12 9.55
C LYS A 360 9.32 -32.14 10.29
N LYS A 361 10.45 -32.11 9.56
CA LYS A 361 11.69 -31.58 10.11
C LYS A 361 11.50 -30.08 10.32
N GLN A 362 11.35 -29.68 11.57
CA GLN A 362 11.35 -28.30 12.01
C GLN A 362 12.75 -27.74 11.70
N VAL A 363 12.88 -27.00 10.59
CA VAL A 363 14.10 -26.25 10.30
C VAL A 363 14.09 -25.03 11.22
N ASP A 364 15.01 -25.02 12.18
CA ASP A 364 15.23 -23.90 13.09
C ASP A 364 15.47 -22.62 12.29
N GLY A 365 14.52 -21.67 12.38
CA GLY A 365 14.62 -20.34 11.75
C GLY A 365 13.50 -19.96 10.79
N ALA A 366 12.63 -20.88 10.36
CA ALA A 366 11.47 -20.51 9.55
C ALA A 366 10.35 -19.92 10.44
N PRO A 367 9.82 -18.71 10.12
CA PRO A 367 8.71 -18.15 10.88
C PRO A 367 7.52 -19.11 10.80
N THR A 368 6.85 -19.33 11.94
CA THR A 368 5.65 -20.15 12.02
C THR A 368 4.63 -19.66 10.98
N MET A 369 3.83 -20.57 10.43
CA MET A 369 2.76 -20.23 9.47
C MET A 369 1.90 -19.07 10.01
N ARG A 370 1.57 -19.11 11.31
CA ARG A 370 0.87 -18.04 12.03
C ARG A 370 1.60 -16.69 11.93
N ALA A 371 2.91 -16.65 12.16
CA ALA A 371 3.70 -15.41 12.05
C ALA A 371 3.73 -14.87 10.60
N ARG A 372 3.75 -15.75 9.59
CA ARG A 372 3.65 -15.34 8.17
C ARG A 372 2.29 -14.73 7.86
N VAL A 373 1.20 -15.37 8.27
CA VAL A 373 -0.17 -14.86 8.08
C VAL A 373 -0.36 -13.53 8.82
N MET A 374 0.15 -13.40 10.05
CA MET A 374 0.09 -12.15 10.81
C MET A 374 0.83 -11.01 10.10
N ARG A 375 2.05 -11.26 9.62
CA ARG A 375 2.82 -10.28 8.85
C ARG A 375 2.10 -9.89 7.55
N ARG A 376 1.49 -10.87 6.86
CA ARG A 376 0.73 -10.64 5.64
C ARG A 376 -0.49 -9.77 5.92
N MET A 377 -1.26 -10.08 6.96
CA MET A 377 -2.40 -9.29 7.40
C MET A 377 -2.00 -7.85 7.71
N HIS A 378 -0.91 -7.66 8.47
CA HIS A 378 -0.39 -6.33 8.77
C HIS A 378 0.00 -5.56 7.49
N THR A 379 0.61 -6.23 6.51
CA THR A 379 0.94 -5.63 5.21
C THR A 379 -0.33 -5.23 4.44
N VAL A 380 -1.38 -6.06 4.45
CA VAL A 380 -2.68 -5.74 3.83
C VAL A 380 -3.32 -4.53 4.49
N ILE A 381 -3.32 -4.44 5.82
CA ILE A 381 -3.86 -3.29 6.56
C ILE A 381 -3.12 -2.00 6.16
N VAL A 382 -1.78 -2.02 6.16
CA VAL A 382 -0.97 -0.85 5.78
C VAL A 382 -1.18 -0.48 4.32
N ALA A 383 -1.16 -1.45 3.40
CA ALA A 383 -1.32 -1.20 1.98
C ALA A 383 -2.71 -0.62 1.64
N THR A 384 -3.78 -1.19 2.19
CA THR A 384 -5.15 -0.69 1.99
C THR A 384 -5.33 0.68 2.63
N ALA A 385 -4.76 0.94 3.82
CA ALA A 385 -4.72 2.27 4.42
C ALA A 385 -4.10 3.30 3.48
N MET A 386 -2.95 2.98 2.88
CA MET A 386 -2.27 3.87 1.95
C MET A 386 -3.07 4.13 0.66
N CYS A 387 -3.73 3.12 0.10
CA CYS A 387 -4.62 3.31 -1.06
C CYS A 387 -5.69 4.38 -0.78
N MET A 388 -6.33 4.33 0.38
CA MET A 388 -7.35 5.31 0.76
C MET A 388 -6.77 6.69 0.99
N ILE A 389 -5.65 6.79 1.72
CA ILE A 389 -4.97 8.07 1.99
C ILE A 389 -4.61 8.76 0.67
N ILE A 390 -4.08 8.00 -0.29
CA ILE A 390 -3.72 8.51 -1.61
C ILE A 390 -4.97 8.87 -2.40
N GLY A 391 -5.94 7.97 -2.53
CA GLY A 391 -7.15 8.21 -3.31
C GLY A 391 -7.92 9.43 -2.83
N GLU A 392 -7.99 9.65 -1.52
CA GLU A 392 -8.65 10.81 -0.92
C GLU A 392 -7.89 12.11 -1.11
N ARG A 393 -6.56 12.06 -1.08
CA ARG A 393 -5.73 13.21 -1.39
C ARG A 393 -5.92 13.61 -2.85
N GLN A 394 -5.77 12.65 -3.77
CA GLN A 394 -5.88 12.89 -5.21
C GLN A 394 -7.28 13.38 -5.59
N LYS A 395 -8.34 12.81 -5.00
CA LYS A 395 -9.71 13.31 -5.15
C LYS A 395 -9.84 14.79 -4.77
N ARG A 396 -9.28 15.19 -3.63
CA ARG A 396 -9.34 16.59 -3.19
C ARG A 396 -8.55 17.52 -4.09
N GLU A 397 -7.36 17.10 -4.54
CA GLU A 397 -6.55 17.87 -5.49
C GLU A 397 -7.33 18.08 -6.79
N THR A 398 -7.93 17.02 -7.36
CA THR A 398 -8.75 17.13 -8.58
C THR A 398 -10.00 17.98 -8.39
N ILE A 399 -10.73 17.85 -7.27
CA ILE A 399 -11.92 18.72 -7.02
C ILE A 399 -11.50 20.19 -6.93
N LYS A 400 -10.37 20.50 -6.28
CA LYS A 400 -9.85 21.87 -6.22
C LYS A 400 -9.51 22.41 -7.60
N GLU A 401 -8.84 21.61 -8.43
CA GLU A 401 -8.51 21.98 -9.82
C GLU A 401 -9.77 22.26 -10.64
N ILE A 402 -10.80 21.41 -10.54
CA ILE A 402 -12.08 21.59 -11.23
C ILE A 402 -12.78 22.89 -10.77
N LEU A 403 -12.82 23.16 -9.47
CA LEU A 403 -13.44 24.37 -8.93
C LEU A 403 -12.71 25.64 -9.37
N ILE A 404 -11.37 25.62 -9.39
CA ILE A 404 -10.56 26.74 -9.87
C ILE A 404 -10.81 26.99 -11.36
N ALA A 405 -10.85 25.92 -12.17
CA ALA A 405 -11.14 26.02 -13.61
C ALA A 405 -12.53 26.63 -13.85
N ALA A 406 -13.57 26.11 -13.18
CA ALA A 406 -14.94 26.62 -13.31
C ALA A 406 -15.08 28.09 -12.88
N ALA A 407 -14.40 28.50 -11.80
CA ALA A 407 -14.40 29.89 -11.36
C ALA A 407 -13.68 30.82 -12.35
N SER A 408 -12.64 30.34 -13.03
CA SER A 408 -11.90 31.13 -14.02
C SER A 408 -12.67 31.34 -15.33
N GLU A 409 -13.47 30.37 -15.75
CA GLU A 409 -14.32 30.47 -16.95
C GLU A 409 -15.54 31.38 -16.72
N GLY A 410 -16.13 31.34 -15.51
CA GLY A 410 -17.24 32.23 -15.14
C GLY A 410 -16.87 33.72 -15.11
N ALA A 411 -15.59 34.06 -14.96
CA ALA A 411 -15.10 35.44 -14.94
C ALA A 411 -14.91 36.05 -16.35
N GLN A 412 -14.96 35.24 -17.43
CA GLN A 412 -14.81 35.72 -18.81
C GLN A 412 -16.16 35.92 -19.54
N GLY A 413 -17.29 35.54 -18.94
CA GLY A 413 -18.62 35.62 -19.54
C GLY A 413 -19.44 36.88 -19.23
N SER A 414 -18.87 37.89 -18.57
CA SER A 414 -19.56 39.15 -18.22
C SER A 414 -18.99 40.36 -18.99
N GLY A 415 -18.89 40.24 -20.32
CA GLY A 415 -18.47 41.31 -21.23
C GLY A 415 -19.62 41.80 -22.09
#